data_AF-A0A840HYA1-F1
#
_entry.id   AF-A0A840HYA1-F1
#
_cell.length_a   1.000
_cell.length_b   1.000
_cell.length_c   1.000
_cell.angle_alpha   90.00
_cell.angle_beta   90.00
_cell.angle_gamma   90.00
#
_symmetry.space_group_name_H-M   'P 1'
#
loop_
_entity.id
_entity.type
_entity.pdbx_description
1 polymer ?
#
loop_
_entity_poly.entity_id
_entity_poly.type
_entity_poly.pdbx_seq_one_letter_code
_entity_poly.pdbx_strand_id
1 'polypeptide(L)'
;MANLVRIEPSLFRADEVWFVFDDGRKCLRKTTPPEVPARSDFPCPMIRRDSIDPCFGMDGRMHDSMASYRRTLRPDGNPQGERYIELGNESLPHVEQKIDRQQRRDDIKAAIQDVKYGRVPPTPTSIEP
;
A
#
# COMPACT_ATOMS: atom_id res chain seq x y z
N MET A 1 -8.57 -9.55 48.32
CA MET A 1 -8.50 -9.09 46.91
C MET A 1 -9.11 -10.19 46.05
N ALA A 2 -9.97 -9.84 45.10
CA ALA A 2 -10.58 -10.82 44.21
C ALA A 2 -9.60 -11.14 43.07
N ASN A 3 -9.45 -12.41 42.72
CA ASN A 3 -8.54 -12.85 41.68
C ASN A 3 -9.28 -13.00 40.36
N LEU A 4 -8.60 -12.66 39.27
CA LEU A 4 -9.09 -12.90 37.92
C LEU A 4 -9.10 -14.41 37.65
N VAL A 5 -10.24 -14.95 37.26
CA VAL A 5 -10.41 -16.38 36.95
C VAL A 5 -10.37 -16.63 35.46
N ARG A 6 -11.05 -15.80 34.66
CA ARG A 6 -11.10 -15.95 33.21
C ARG A 6 -11.45 -14.66 32.49
N ILE A 7 -11.15 -14.64 31.19
CA ILE A 7 -11.49 -13.57 30.26
C ILE A 7 -12.46 -14.12 29.22
N GLU A 8 -13.61 -13.47 29.04
CA GLU A 8 -14.64 -13.84 28.05
C GLU A 8 -14.74 -12.74 26.97
N PRO A 9 -14.85 -13.08 25.68
CA PRO A 9 -15.04 -12.07 24.62
C PRO A 9 -16.38 -11.32 24.77
N SER A 10 -16.40 -10.03 24.46
CA SER A 10 -17.65 -9.27 24.35
C SER A 10 -18.42 -9.69 23.10
N LEU A 11 -19.74 -9.87 23.24
CA LEU A 11 -20.63 -10.12 22.11
C LEU A 11 -20.98 -8.84 21.33
N PHE A 12 -20.63 -7.66 21.87
CA PHE A 12 -21.03 -6.37 21.30
C PHE A 12 -19.93 -5.73 20.45
N ARG A 13 -18.66 -5.85 20.85
CA ARG A 13 -17.52 -5.29 20.13
C ARG A 13 -16.30 -6.20 20.24
N ALA A 14 -15.53 -6.25 19.15
CA ALA A 14 -14.32 -7.07 19.08
C ALA A 14 -13.15 -6.51 19.92
N ASP A 15 -13.18 -5.22 20.30
CA ASP A 15 -12.16 -4.57 21.13
C ASP A 15 -12.50 -4.59 22.62
N GLU A 16 -13.49 -5.38 23.04
CA GLU A 16 -13.94 -5.45 24.43
C GLU A 16 -13.95 -6.89 24.97
N VAL A 17 -13.58 -7.04 26.24
CA VAL A 17 -13.54 -8.33 26.94
C VAL A 17 -14.03 -8.19 28.37
N TRP A 18 -14.69 -9.23 28.85
CA TRP A 18 -15.16 -9.39 30.22
C TRP A 18 -14.08 -10.03 31.08
N PHE A 19 -13.67 -9.35 32.15
CA PHE A 19 -12.84 -9.90 33.22
C PHE A 19 -13.77 -10.48 34.29
N VAL A 20 -13.69 -11.78 34.52
CA VAL A 20 -14.53 -12.51 35.50
C VAL A 20 -13.68 -12.87 36.71
N PHE A 21 -14.08 -12.40 37.88
CA PHE A 21 -13.38 -12.62 39.15
C PHE A 21 -13.96 -13.81 39.93
N ASP A 22 -13.18 -14.34 40.86
CA ASP A 22 -13.55 -15.44 41.76
C ASP A 22 -14.72 -15.13 42.68
N ASP A 23 -14.95 -13.86 42.98
CA ASP A 23 -16.11 -13.38 43.76
C ASP A 23 -17.37 -13.12 42.92
N GLY A 24 -17.37 -13.50 41.64
CA GLY A 24 -18.50 -13.38 40.74
C GLY A 24 -18.68 -11.99 40.11
N ARG A 25 -17.83 -11.01 40.46
CA ARG A 25 -17.84 -9.71 39.76
C ARG A 25 -17.39 -9.89 38.32
N LYS A 26 -17.97 -9.08 37.43
CA LYS A 26 -17.55 -8.96 36.03
C LYS A 26 -17.31 -7.49 35.70
N CYS A 27 -16.20 -7.18 35.02
CA CYS A 27 -15.98 -5.85 34.48
C CYS A 27 -15.58 -5.91 32.99
N LEU A 28 -16.23 -5.07 32.19
CA LEU A 28 -15.92 -4.93 30.77
C LEU A 28 -14.77 -3.93 30.61
N ARG A 29 -13.74 -4.32 29.87
CA ARG A 29 -12.63 -3.44 29.52
C ARG A 29 -12.36 -3.50 28.03
N LYS A 30 -11.90 -2.36 27.50
CA LYS A 30 -11.32 -2.33 26.17
C LYS A 30 -9.96 -3.02 26.19
N THR A 31 -9.74 -3.94 25.26
CA THR A 31 -8.41 -4.38 24.90
C THR A 31 -7.88 -3.46 23.83
N THR A 32 -6.73 -2.83 24.09
CA THR A 32 -5.95 -2.27 22.99
C THR A 32 -5.65 -3.43 22.05
N PRO A 33 -6.05 -3.40 20.76
CA PRO A 33 -5.60 -4.41 19.82
C PRO A 33 -4.06 -4.46 19.90
N PRO A 34 -3.44 -5.65 19.86
CA PRO A 34 -1.98 -5.70 19.77
C PRO A 34 -1.58 -4.86 18.57
N GLU A 35 -0.72 -3.88 18.81
CA GLU A 35 -0.16 -3.06 17.75
C GLU A 35 0.47 -4.03 16.74
N VAL A 36 -0.01 -4.01 15.51
CA VAL A 36 0.53 -4.89 14.47
C VAL A 36 1.93 -4.38 14.18
N PRO A 37 2.99 -5.12 14.52
CA PRO A 37 4.34 -4.61 14.36
C PRO A 37 4.58 -4.32 12.88
N ALA A 38 5.12 -3.14 12.60
CA ALA A 38 5.55 -2.78 11.27
C ALA A 38 6.74 -3.66 10.86
N ARG A 39 6.98 -3.81 9.55
CA ARG A 39 8.15 -4.57 9.06
C ARG A 39 9.49 -4.04 9.60
N SER A 40 9.54 -2.77 10.01
CA SER A 40 10.68 -2.11 10.64
C SER A 40 10.96 -2.59 12.07
N ASP A 41 9.99 -3.21 12.73
CA ASP A 41 10.09 -3.61 14.15
C ASP A 41 10.86 -4.92 14.31
N PHE A 42 11.14 -5.60 13.20
CA PHE A 42 12.00 -6.78 13.14
C PHE A 42 13.35 -6.42 12.53
N PRO A 43 14.46 -7.06 12.97
CA PRO A 43 15.77 -6.91 12.35
C PRO A 43 15.79 -7.60 10.98
N CYS A 44 15.15 -6.98 10.00
CA CYS A 44 15.03 -7.47 8.62
C CYS A 44 15.80 -6.53 7.68
N PRO A 45 17.14 -6.66 7.57
CA PRO A 45 17.92 -5.84 6.67
C PRO A 45 17.45 -6.06 5.23
N MET A 46 17.24 -4.96 4.50
CA MET A 46 16.91 -5.00 3.08
C MET A 46 18.19 -4.85 2.26
N ILE A 47 18.56 -5.91 1.53
CA ILE A 47 19.67 -5.87 0.57
C ILE A 47 19.08 -5.56 -0.80
N ARG A 48 19.55 -4.49 -1.44
CA ARG A 48 19.19 -4.14 -2.82
C ARG A 48 20.44 -4.16 -3.68
N ARG A 49 20.31 -4.70 -4.90
CA ARG A 49 21.35 -4.63 -5.91
C ARG A 49 21.42 -3.20 -6.44
N ASP A 50 22.62 -2.63 -6.47
CA ASP A 50 22.84 -1.24 -6.90
C ASP A 50 23.16 -1.11 -8.40
N SER A 51 23.33 -2.21 -9.13
CA SER A 51 23.64 -2.15 -10.56
C SER A 51 22.44 -1.77 -11.41
N ILE A 52 22.67 -0.95 -12.43
CA ILE A 52 21.72 -0.58 -13.47
C ILE A 52 22.31 -0.85 -14.85
N ASP A 53 21.45 -0.85 -15.88
CA ASP A 53 21.94 -0.83 -17.24
C ASP A 53 22.73 0.47 -17.49
N PRO A 54 23.88 0.42 -18.19
CA PRO A 54 24.72 1.59 -18.41
C PRO A 54 23.93 2.76 -19.04
N CYS A 55 23.85 3.87 -18.31
CA CYS A 55 23.14 5.07 -18.75
C CYS A 55 23.97 6.33 -18.53
N PHE A 56 23.65 7.41 -19.25
CA PHE A 56 24.32 8.69 -19.07
C PHE A 56 23.70 9.47 -17.91
N GLY A 57 24.55 9.95 -17.00
CA GLY A 57 24.20 10.85 -15.92
C GLY A 57 24.11 12.30 -16.39
N MET A 58 23.70 13.20 -15.48
CA MET A 58 23.61 14.64 -15.77
C MET A 58 24.98 15.33 -15.81
N ASP A 59 26.02 14.62 -15.37
CA ASP A 59 27.42 14.99 -15.55
C ASP A 59 27.97 14.63 -16.95
N GLY A 60 27.16 13.98 -17.78
CA GLY A 60 27.53 13.52 -19.12
C GLY A 60 28.39 12.26 -19.15
N ARG A 61 28.55 11.56 -18.02
CA ARG A 61 29.34 10.31 -17.94
C ARG A 61 28.42 9.10 -17.89
N MET A 62 28.99 7.93 -18.21
CA MET A 62 28.27 6.66 -18.15
C MET A 62 28.33 6.08 -16.73
N HIS A 63 27.18 5.63 -16.22
CA HIS A 63 27.04 5.02 -14.91
C HIS A 63 26.38 3.65 -15.01
N ASP A 64 26.91 2.68 -14.27
CA ASP A 64 26.42 1.31 -14.11
C ASP A 64 25.92 1.03 -12.67
N SER A 65 26.00 2.04 -11.79
CA SER A 65 25.51 2.02 -10.40
C SER A 65 24.43 3.08 -10.21
N MET A 66 23.32 2.68 -9.59
CA MET A 66 22.18 3.55 -9.29
C MET A 66 22.57 4.66 -8.31
N ALA A 67 23.36 4.33 -7.28
CA ALA A 67 23.89 5.33 -6.35
C ALA A 67 24.76 6.38 -7.07
N SER A 68 25.59 5.93 -8.01
CA SER A 68 26.45 6.79 -8.82
C SER A 68 25.62 7.72 -9.72
N TYR A 69 24.67 7.15 -10.47
CA TYR A 69 23.74 7.91 -11.31
C TYR A 69 22.94 8.95 -10.52
N ARG A 70 22.33 8.54 -9.38
CA ARG A 70 21.52 9.43 -8.54
C ARG A 70 22.29 10.58 -7.90
N ARG A 71 23.61 10.43 -7.74
CA ARG A 71 24.46 11.53 -7.30
C ARG A 71 24.44 12.67 -8.32
N THR A 72 24.46 12.35 -9.62
CA THR A 72 24.43 13.36 -10.69
C THR A 72 23.12 14.14 -10.76
N LEU A 73 22.03 13.59 -10.23
CA LEU A 73 20.73 14.28 -10.18
C LEU A 73 20.69 15.39 -9.12
N ARG A 74 21.67 15.43 -8.21
CA ARG A 74 21.77 16.45 -7.17
C ARG A 74 22.59 17.65 -7.66
N PRO A 75 22.34 18.86 -7.13
CA PRO A 75 23.11 20.05 -7.46
C PRO A 75 24.63 19.93 -7.27
N ASP A 76 25.07 19.12 -6.30
CA ASP A 76 26.50 18.91 -6.02
C ASP A 76 27.17 17.92 -6.98
N GLY A 77 26.37 17.17 -7.75
CA GLY A 77 26.84 16.09 -8.62
C GLY A 77 26.78 16.39 -10.11
N ASN A 78 26.34 17.57 -10.52
CA ASN A 78 26.26 17.97 -11.92
C ASN A 78 26.89 19.35 -12.19
N PRO A 79 27.33 19.60 -13.44
CA PRO A 79 27.93 20.88 -13.81
C PRO A 79 26.91 22.02 -13.86
N GLN A 80 25.61 21.74 -14.03
CA GLN A 80 24.58 22.78 -14.03
C GLN A 80 24.26 23.32 -12.63
N GLY A 81 24.58 22.59 -11.55
CA GLY A 81 24.18 22.96 -10.19
C GLY A 81 22.68 22.86 -9.94
N GLU A 82 21.96 22.10 -10.75
CA GLU A 82 20.50 21.98 -10.70
C GLU A 82 20.06 20.66 -10.06
N ARG A 83 18.83 20.61 -9.55
CA ARG A 83 18.25 19.37 -9.03
C ARG A 83 17.34 18.75 -10.10
N TYR A 84 17.69 17.55 -10.55
CA TYR A 84 16.89 16.76 -11.47
C TYR A 84 16.04 15.72 -10.72
N ILE A 85 14.87 15.39 -11.27
CA ILE A 85 13.94 14.39 -10.72
C ILE A 85 13.77 13.29 -11.77
N GLU A 86 13.87 12.03 -11.34
CA GLU A 86 13.58 10.86 -12.20
C GLU A 86 12.09 10.88 -12.59
N LEU A 87 11.79 10.87 -13.89
CA LEU A 87 10.43 10.77 -14.39
C LEU A 87 9.79 9.46 -13.90
N GLY A 88 8.57 9.54 -13.37
CA GLY A 88 7.87 8.40 -12.78
C GLY A 88 8.17 8.14 -11.29
N ASN A 89 9.07 8.91 -10.67
CA ASN A 89 9.26 8.95 -9.21
C ASN A 89 8.49 10.12 -8.56
N GLU A 90 7.53 10.70 -9.29
CA GLU A 90 6.68 11.77 -8.79
C GLU A 90 5.55 11.20 -7.93
N SER A 91 5.28 11.85 -6.79
CA SER A 91 4.09 11.54 -6.01
C SER A 91 2.89 12.07 -6.77
N LEU A 92 2.14 11.18 -7.43
CA LEU A 92 0.88 11.56 -8.05
C LEU A 92 -0.07 12.10 -6.98
N PRO A 93 -0.78 13.20 -7.23
CA PRO A 93 -1.77 13.70 -6.30
C PRO A 93 -2.83 12.63 -6.07
N HIS A 94 -3.17 12.36 -4.81
CA HIS A 94 -4.28 11.47 -4.50
C HIS A 94 -5.57 12.09 -5.02
N VAL A 95 -6.19 11.45 -6.01
CA VAL A 95 -7.51 11.85 -6.49
C VAL A 95 -8.55 11.05 -5.71
N GLU A 96 -9.28 11.72 -4.82
CA GLU A 96 -10.43 11.12 -4.16
C GLU A 96 -11.50 10.79 -5.22
N GLN A 97 -11.66 9.50 -5.50
CA GLN A 97 -12.75 9.06 -6.37
C GLN A 97 -14.06 9.12 -5.58
N LYS A 98 -14.90 10.12 -5.86
CA LYS A 98 -16.29 10.13 -5.40
C LYS A 98 -17.06 9.03 -6.11
N ILE A 99 -17.18 7.88 -5.45
CA ILE A 99 -18.00 6.77 -5.96
C ILE A 99 -19.47 7.08 -5.69
N ASP A 100 -20.21 7.43 -6.74
CA ASP A 100 -21.66 7.41 -6.68
C ASP A 100 -22.15 5.96 -6.66
N ARG A 101 -22.72 5.55 -5.53
CA ARG A 101 -23.21 4.19 -5.30
C ARG A 101 -24.40 3.86 -6.21
N GLN A 102 -25.21 4.84 -6.57
CA GLN A 102 -26.38 4.65 -7.41
C GLN A 102 -25.94 4.44 -8.85
N GLN A 103 -25.13 5.36 -9.37
CA GLN A 103 -24.56 5.24 -10.73
C GLN A 103 -23.86 3.89 -10.92
N ARG A 104 -23.04 3.47 -9.95
CA ARG A 104 -22.34 2.17 -10.02
C ARG A 104 -23.29 0.97 -10.14
N ARG A 105 -24.43 1.01 -9.45
CA ARG A 105 -25.43 -0.08 -9.54
C ARG A 105 -26.09 -0.10 -10.91
N ASP A 106 -26.35 1.07 -11.48
CA ASP A 106 -27.00 1.20 -12.77
C ASP A 106 -26.03 0.83 -13.91
N ASP A 107 -24.76 1.20 -13.80
CA ASP A 107 -23.68 0.77 -14.70
C ASP A 107 -23.52 -0.75 -14.71
N ILE A 108 -23.52 -1.39 -13.53
CA ILE A 108 -23.44 -2.87 -13.42
C ILE A 108 -24.64 -3.52 -14.11
N LYS A 109 -25.85 -3.00 -13.93
CA LYS A 109 -27.05 -3.54 -14.58
C LYS A 109 -26.99 -3.38 -16.10
N ALA A 110 -26.54 -2.22 -16.58
CA ALA A 110 -26.37 -1.93 -18.01
C ALA A 110 -25.34 -2.89 -18.62
N ALA A 111 -24.18 -3.07 -17.98
CA ALA A 111 -23.15 -3.99 -18.43
C ALA A 111 -23.66 -5.45 -18.51
N ILE A 112 -24.43 -5.90 -17.51
CA ILE A 112 -25.05 -7.23 -17.55
C ILE A 112 -26.03 -7.36 -18.73
N GLN A 113 -26.80 -6.31 -19.04
CA GLN A 113 -27.68 -6.31 -20.19
C GLN A 113 -26.91 -6.35 -21.50
N ASP A 114 -25.86 -5.55 -21.66
CA ASP A 114 -25.05 -5.51 -22.89
C ASP A 114 -24.41 -6.87 -23.20
N VAL A 115 -23.90 -7.57 -22.17
CA VAL A 115 -23.42 -8.95 -22.32
C VAL A 115 -24.53 -9.90 -22.77
N LYS A 116 -25.74 -9.78 -22.20
CA LYS A 116 -26.90 -10.60 -22.60
C LYS A 116 -27.34 -10.34 -24.04
N TYR A 117 -27.23 -9.11 -24.52
CA TYR A 117 -27.56 -8.72 -25.89
C TYR A 117 -26.40 -8.89 -26.88
N GLY A 118 -25.29 -9.51 -26.45
CA GLY A 118 -24.14 -9.80 -27.32
C GLY A 118 -23.32 -8.57 -27.72
N ARG A 119 -23.48 -7.44 -27.02
CA ARG A 119 -22.71 -6.21 -27.23
C ARG A 119 -21.40 -6.26 -26.45
N VAL A 120 -20.61 -7.29 -26.72
CA VAL A 120 -19.27 -7.44 -26.13
C VAL A 120 -18.21 -6.90 -27.08
N PRO A 121 -17.18 -6.19 -26.56
CA PRO A 121 -16.06 -5.79 -27.39
C PRO A 121 -15.38 -7.03 -27.99
N PRO A 122 -14.86 -6.93 -29.22
CA PRO A 122 -14.16 -8.05 -29.83
C PRO A 122 -12.99 -8.45 -28.95
N THR A 123 -12.83 -9.76 -28.74
CA THR A 123 -11.68 -10.31 -28.02
C THR A 123 -10.41 -9.89 -28.76
N PRO A 124 -9.43 -9.26 -28.08
CA PRO A 124 -8.16 -8.96 -28.72
C PRO A 124 -7.49 -10.27 -29.09
N THR A 125 -7.48 -10.60 -30.38
CA THR A 125 -6.67 -11.70 -30.90
C THR A 125 -5.22 -11.28 -30.76
N SER A 126 -4.47 -11.99 -29.92
CA SER A 126 -3.02 -11.92 -29.92
C SER A 126 -2.54 -12.20 -31.35
N ILE A 127 -1.89 -11.21 -31.96
CA ILE A 127 -1.14 -11.43 -33.20
C ILE A 127 0.00 -12.35 -32.77
N GLU A 128 -0.06 -13.61 -33.21
CA GLU A 128 1.06 -14.54 -33.06
C GLU A 128 2.28 -14.00 -33.86
N PRO A 129 3.51 -14.15 -33.34
CA PRO A 129 4.72 -13.59 -33.95
C PRO A 129 5.04 -14.16 -35.33
#